data_AF-A0A5F2G778-F1
#
_entry.id   AF-A0A5F2G778-F1
#
_cell.length_a   1.000
_cell.length_b   1.000
_cell.length_c   1.000
_cell.angle_alpha   90.00
_cell.angle_beta   90.00
_cell.angle_gamma   90.00
#
_symmetry.space_group_name_H-M   'P 1'
#
loop_
_entity.id
_entity.type
_entity.pdbx_description
1 polymer ?
#
loop_
_entity_poly.entity_id
_entity_poly.type
_entity_poly.pdbx_seq_one_letter_code
_entity_poly.pdbx_strand_id
1 'polypeptide(L)'
;MKEAVNWWSQEHDAIVLSMTAEGHPASHIGKLLGRSKSAVQCRHSRLTKRSVATGKRLIRFTAEEDAKIAELSDAGKSGSEIAEIMGRIMSSVIKRARVIGKPLHAKAGQKSGKDQRERLFHSRGRNGHAQLSRSR
;
A
#
# COMPACT_ATOMS: atom_id res chain seq x y z
N MET A 1 4.28 -10.85 -33.38
CA MET A 1 3.73 -11.16 -32.04
C MET A 1 4.86 -11.80 -31.24
N LYS A 2 5.26 -11.23 -30.11
CA LYS A 2 6.32 -11.82 -29.27
C LYS A 2 5.67 -12.87 -28.38
N GLU A 3 5.82 -14.15 -28.71
CA GLU A 3 5.43 -15.23 -27.82
C GLU A 3 6.23 -15.08 -26.53
N ALA A 4 5.55 -14.91 -25.41
CA ALA A 4 6.18 -14.96 -24.11
C ALA A 4 6.66 -16.40 -23.91
N VAL A 5 7.90 -16.69 -24.28
CA VAL A 5 8.53 -17.99 -24.06
C VAL A 5 8.46 -18.27 -22.57
N ASN A 6 7.49 -19.10 -22.18
CA ASN A 6 7.33 -19.55 -20.80
C ASN A 6 8.49 -20.50 -20.51
N TRP A 7 9.61 -19.91 -20.08
CA TRP A 7 10.92 -20.50 -19.84
C TRP A 7 10.94 -21.67 -18.82
N TRP A 8 9.80 -21.92 -18.17
CA TRP A 8 9.53 -23.02 -17.26
C TRP A 8 8.41 -23.91 -17.83
N SER A 9 8.75 -25.12 -18.25
CA SER A 9 7.78 -26.16 -18.63
C SER A 9 7.07 -26.72 -17.39
N GLN A 10 5.88 -27.28 -17.59
CA GLN A 10 5.15 -28.01 -16.54
C GLN A 10 5.98 -29.21 -16.02
N GLU A 11 6.75 -29.84 -16.90
CA GLU A 11 7.66 -30.94 -16.53
C GLU A 11 8.76 -30.48 -15.58
N HIS A 12 9.35 -29.30 -15.84
CA HIS A 12 10.32 -28.70 -14.92
C HIS A 12 9.70 -28.36 -13.57
N ASP A 13 8.46 -27.90 -13.54
CA ASP A 13 7.75 -27.64 -12.29
C ASP A 13 7.49 -28.93 -11.50
N ALA A 14 7.11 -30.00 -12.17
CA ALA A 14 6.91 -31.32 -11.57
C ALA A 14 8.22 -31.84 -10.95
N ILE A 15 9.33 -31.76 -11.68
CA ILE A 15 10.66 -32.16 -11.18
C ILE A 15 11.09 -31.33 -9.97
N VAL A 16 10.86 -30.02 -10.00
CA VAL A 16 11.19 -29.14 -8.87
C VAL A 16 10.36 -29.52 -7.64
N LEU A 17 9.07 -29.81 -7.79
CA LEU A 17 8.20 -30.19 -6.69
C LEU A 17 8.53 -31.57 -6.11
N SER A 18 8.71 -32.60 -6.96
CA SER A 18 9.00 -33.96 -6.50
C SER A 18 10.34 -34.03 -5.79
N MET A 19 11.40 -33.51 -6.42
CA MET A 19 12.75 -33.55 -5.86
C MET A 19 12.87 -32.75 -4.57
N THR A 20 12.16 -31.61 -4.46
CA THR A 20 12.16 -30.84 -3.22
C THR A 20 11.38 -31.55 -2.11
N ALA A 21 10.28 -32.24 -2.45
CA ALA A 21 9.52 -33.06 -1.50
C ALA A 21 10.32 -34.28 -1.01
N GLU A 22 11.14 -34.86 -1.88
CA GLU A 22 12.10 -35.93 -1.57
C GLU A 22 13.32 -35.44 -0.77
N GLY A 23 13.48 -34.12 -0.57
CA GLY A 23 14.54 -33.52 0.23
C GLY A 23 15.84 -33.23 -0.53
N HIS A 24 15.83 -33.33 -1.86
CA HIS A 24 17.01 -32.98 -2.65
C HIS A 24 17.32 -31.47 -2.59
N PRO A 25 18.61 -31.10 -2.50
CA PRO A 25 18.99 -29.69 -2.46
C PRO A 25 18.76 -29.02 -3.82
N ALA A 26 18.31 -27.77 -3.81
CA ALA A 26 18.04 -26.99 -5.03
C ALA A 26 19.24 -26.85 -5.99
N SER A 27 20.46 -27.01 -5.50
CA SER A 27 21.67 -27.06 -6.33
C SER A 27 21.74 -28.32 -7.19
N HIS A 28 21.30 -29.47 -6.67
CA HIS A 28 21.24 -30.73 -7.41
C HIS A 28 20.15 -30.67 -8.48
N ILE A 29 18.97 -30.18 -8.11
CA ILE A 29 17.85 -29.95 -9.03
C ILE A 29 18.25 -28.96 -10.15
N GLY A 30 18.99 -27.91 -9.80
CA GLY A 30 19.51 -26.94 -10.77
C GLY A 30 20.43 -27.60 -11.79
N LYS A 31 21.38 -28.44 -11.35
CA LYS A 31 22.26 -29.19 -12.26
C LYS A 31 21.48 -30.09 -13.22
N LEU A 32 20.46 -30.80 -12.70
CA LEU A 32 19.61 -31.68 -13.50
C LEU A 32 18.83 -30.91 -14.60
N LEU A 33 18.37 -29.71 -14.29
CA LEU A 33 17.58 -28.88 -15.20
C LEU A 33 18.41 -27.88 -16.02
N GLY A 34 19.74 -27.87 -15.88
CA GLY A 34 20.60 -26.86 -16.50
C GLY A 34 20.31 -25.43 -16.00
N ARG A 35 19.88 -25.28 -14.75
CA ARG A 35 19.50 -24.01 -14.11
C ARG A 35 20.37 -23.70 -12.89
N SER A 36 20.42 -22.42 -12.52
CA SER A 36 21.05 -22.02 -11.27
C SER A 36 20.20 -22.47 -10.06
N LYS A 37 20.88 -22.72 -8.93
CA LYS A 37 20.24 -22.95 -7.63
C LYS A 37 19.20 -21.87 -7.30
N SER A 38 19.54 -20.60 -7.55
CA SER A 38 18.65 -19.46 -7.28
C SER A 38 17.39 -19.49 -8.13
N ALA A 39 17.49 -19.87 -9.41
CA ALA A 39 16.33 -20.00 -10.30
C ALA A 39 15.35 -21.08 -9.79
N VAL A 40 15.88 -22.23 -9.33
CA VAL A 40 15.07 -23.31 -8.73
C VAL A 40 14.41 -22.85 -7.43
N GLN A 41 15.14 -22.18 -6.53
CA GLN A 41 14.58 -21.65 -5.28
C GLN A 41 13.46 -20.64 -5.52
N CYS A 42 13.66 -19.70 -6.45
CA CYS A 42 12.63 -18.74 -6.84
C CYS A 42 11.41 -19.45 -7.44
N ARG A 43 11.60 -20.47 -8.27
CA ARG A 43 10.50 -21.20 -8.88
C ARG A 43 9.73 -22.02 -7.85
N HIS A 44 10.43 -22.82 -7.04
CA HIS A 44 9.84 -23.59 -5.94
C HIS A 44 9.04 -22.67 -4.99
N SER A 45 9.60 -21.51 -4.63
CA SER A 45 8.89 -20.53 -3.81
C SER A 45 7.62 -20.00 -4.48
N ARG A 46 7.58 -19.85 -5.81
CA ARG A 46 6.37 -19.40 -6.52
C ARG A 46 5.34 -20.51 -6.64
N LEU A 47 5.77 -21.76 -6.84
CA LEU A 47 4.90 -22.93 -6.90
C LEU A 47 4.25 -23.21 -5.54
N THR A 48 5.01 -23.14 -4.46
CA THR A 48 4.52 -23.38 -3.09
C THR A 48 3.76 -22.19 -2.51
N LYS A 49 4.18 -20.94 -2.75
CA LYS A 49 3.44 -19.75 -2.28
C LYS A 49 2.14 -19.51 -3.04
N ARG A 50 1.88 -20.21 -4.15
CA ARG A 50 0.62 -20.09 -4.88
C ARG A 50 -0.58 -20.62 -4.07
N SER A 51 -0.35 -21.40 -3.01
CA SER A 51 -1.38 -21.79 -2.03
C SER A 51 -1.58 -20.77 -0.90
N VAL A 52 -0.70 -19.77 -0.78
CA VAL A 52 -0.89 -18.60 0.09
C VAL A 52 -1.52 -17.45 -0.72
N ALA A 53 -2.42 -17.80 -1.64
CA ALA A 53 -3.65 -17.04 -1.70
C ALA A 53 -4.43 -17.32 -0.41
N THR A 54 -3.93 -16.85 0.73
CA THR A 54 -4.76 -16.49 1.89
C THR A 54 -5.59 -15.25 1.52
N GLY A 55 -6.13 -15.22 0.30
CA GLY A 55 -7.27 -14.43 -0.05
C GLY A 55 -8.45 -15.07 0.64
N LYS A 56 -8.55 -14.91 1.97
CA LYS A 56 -9.86 -14.57 2.52
C LYS A 56 -10.33 -13.43 1.63
N ARG A 57 -11.28 -13.74 0.75
CA ARG A 57 -11.84 -12.83 -0.26
C ARG A 57 -11.92 -11.45 0.40
N LEU A 58 -11.15 -10.47 -0.11
CA LEU A 58 -11.14 -9.11 0.42
C LEU A 58 -12.60 -8.68 0.53
N ILE A 59 -13.13 -8.63 1.75
CA ILE A 59 -14.52 -8.26 1.98
C ILE A 59 -14.67 -6.87 1.36
N ARG A 60 -15.50 -6.80 0.33
CA ARG A 60 -15.72 -5.59 -0.46
C ARG A 60 -16.25 -4.52 0.49
N PHE A 61 -15.62 -3.35 0.51
CA PHE A 61 -16.17 -2.20 1.23
C PHE A 61 -17.52 -1.86 0.62
N THR A 62 -18.56 -1.77 1.45
CA THR A 62 -19.88 -1.32 1.04
C THR A 62 -19.95 0.19 0.96
N ALA A 63 -20.96 0.74 0.28
CA ALA A 63 -21.16 2.20 0.22
C ALA A 63 -21.39 2.81 1.62
N GLU A 64 -22.01 2.07 2.54
CA GLU A 64 -22.20 2.48 3.94
C GLU A 64 -20.87 2.58 4.69
N GLU A 65 -19.97 1.61 4.46
CA GLU A 65 -18.63 1.65 5.03
C GLU A 65 -17.80 2.82 4.47
N ASP A 66 -17.97 3.15 3.19
CA ASP A 66 -17.34 4.31 2.59
C ASP A 66 -17.87 5.63 3.18
N ALA A 67 -19.19 5.73 3.39
CA ALA A 67 -19.81 6.88 4.03
C ALA A 67 -19.29 7.05 5.46
N LYS A 68 -19.16 5.95 6.21
CA LYS A 68 -18.61 5.96 7.57
C LYS A 68 -17.14 6.35 7.61
N ILE A 69 -16.32 5.88 6.65
CA ILE A 69 -14.92 6.34 6.51
C ILE A 69 -14.88 7.84 6.21
N ALA A 70 -15.77 8.33 5.34
CA ALA A 70 -15.81 9.74 4.98
C ALA A 70 -16.20 10.65 6.13
N GLU A 71 -17.22 10.26 6.91
CA GLU A 71 -17.70 10.96 8.10
C GLU A 71 -16.62 11.01 9.19
N LEU A 72 -16.02 9.85 9.52
CA LEU A 72 -14.99 9.78 10.56
C LEU A 72 -13.70 10.51 10.13
N SER A 73 -13.42 10.58 8.83
CA SER A 73 -12.34 11.39 8.28
C SER A 73 -12.61 12.89 8.45
N ASP A 74 -13.85 13.35 8.22
CA ASP A 74 -14.23 14.76 8.44
C ASP A 74 -14.21 15.13 9.92
N ALA A 75 -14.54 14.18 10.80
CA ALA A 75 -14.37 14.31 12.23
C ALA A 75 -12.89 14.30 12.69
N GLY A 76 -11.93 14.16 11.76
CA GLY A 76 -10.49 14.23 12.03
C GLY A 76 -9.90 12.98 12.67
N LYS A 77 -10.62 11.84 12.66
CA LYS A 77 -10.13 10.59 13.24
C LYS A 77 -9.03 9.97 12.36
N SER A 78 -8.07 9.33 13.01
CA SER A 78 -6.99 8.62 12.34
C SER A 78 -7.47 7.28 11.78
N GLY A 79 -6.75 6.74 10.79
CA GLY A 79 -7.06 5.45 10.19
C GLY A 79 -7.02 4.28 11.17
N SER A 80 -6.29 4.40 12.28
CA SER A 80 -6.28 3.41 13.37
C SER A 80 -7.60 3.40 14.12
N GLU A 81 -8.08 4.57 14.54
CA GLU A 81 -9.34 4.72 15.27
C GLU A 81 -10.54 4.31 14.40
N ILE A 82 -10.51 4.67 13.11
CA ILE A 82 -11.55 4.27 12.15
C ILE A 82 -11.57 2.75 11.98
N ALA A 83 -10.40 2.11 11.93
CA ALA A 83 -10.30 0.65 11.88
C ALA A 83 -10.86 -0.04 13.12
N GLU A 84 -10.56 0.48 14.32
CA GLU A 84 -11.12 -0.02 15.58
C GLU A 84 -12.64 0.11 15.60
N ILE A 85 -13.17 1.27 15.19
CA ILE A 85 -14.62 1.53 15.13
C ILE A 85 -15.34 0.61 14.13
N MET A 86 -14.69 0.26 13.03
CA MET A 86 -15.27 -0.60 11.98
C MET A 86 -14.95 -2.08 12.16
N GLY A 87 -14.12 -2.46 13.14
CA GLY A 87 -13.62 -3.84 13.29
C GLY A 87 -12.80 -4.32 12.09
N ARG A 88 -12.14 -3.39 11.38
CA ARG A 88 -11.37 -3.66 10.16
C ARG A 88 -9.88 -3.46 10.40
N ILE A 89 -9.07 -3.97 9.47
CA ILE A 89 -7.62 -3.75 9.48
C ILE A 89 -7.31 -2.32 9.02
N MET A 90 -6.52 -1.58 9.80
CA MET A 90 -6.07 -0.21 9.51
C MET A 90 -5.54 -0.04 8.07
N SER A 91 -4.68 -0.94 7.61
CA SER A 91 -4.12 -0.87 6.27
C SER A 91 -5.16 -1.01 5.15
N SER A 92 -6.28 -1.70 5.42
CA SER A 92 -7.43 -1.82 4.51
C SER A 92 -8.20 -0.51 4.44
N VAL A 93 -8.45 0.11 5.61
CA VAL A 93 -9.15 1.40 5.73
C VAL A 93 -8.36 2.51 5.05
N ILE A 94 -7.05 2.62 5.30
CA ILE A 94 -6.20 3.64 4.67
C ILE A 94 -6.20 3.51 3.14
N LYS A 95 -6.09 2.27 2.63
CA LYS A 95 -6.15 2.02 1.18
C LYS A 95 -7.52 2.41 0.62
N ARG A 96 -8.62 2.10 1.31
CA ARG A 96 -9.96 2.46 0.86
C ARG A 96 -10.18 3.97 0.90
N ALA A 97 -9.75 4.64 1.95
CA ALA A 97 -9.89 6.08 2.10
C ALA A 97 -9.15 6.85 0.98
N ARG A 98 -7.99 6.34 0.52
CA ARG A 98 -7.31 6.85 -0.68
C ARG A 98 -8.15 6.70 -1.95
N VAL A 99 -8.89 5.60 -2.11
CA VAL A 99 -9.77 5.37 -3.26
C VAL A 99 -10.97 6.33 -3.22
N ILE A 100 -11.48 6.67 -2.03
CA ILE A 100 -12.57 7.64 -1.84
C ILE A 100 -12.05 9.11 -1.92
N GLY A 101 -10.73 9.31 -2.00
CA GLY A 101 -10.13 10.64 -2.07
C GLY A 101 -9.90 11.33 -0.72
N LYS A 102 -10.05 10.61 0.40
CA LYS A 102 -9.77 11.10 1.76
C LYS A 102 -8.54 10.39 2.35
N PRO A 103 -7.31 10.86 2.08
CA PRO A 103 -6.11 10.20 2.58
C PRO A 103 -6.03 10.29 4.11
N LEU A 104 -6.20 9.15 4.77
CA LEU A 104 -6.09 9.04 6.23
C LEU A 104 -4.64 8.82 6.67
N HIS A 105 -4.27 9.42 7.79
CA HIS A 105 -3.02 9.16 8.50
C HIS A 105 -3.16 7.94 9.42
N ALA A 106 -2.08 7.17 9.58
CA ALA A 106 -2.08 5.91 10.32
C ALA A 106 -2.14 6.08 11.85
N LYS A 107 -1.79 7.25 12.39
CA LYS A 107 -1.74 7.53 13.84
C LYS A 107 -2.35 8.90 14.13
N ALA A 108 -3.05 9.02 15.25
CA ALA A 108 -3.40 10.31 15.82
C ALA A 108 -2.09 11.04 16.18
N GLY A 109 -1.82 12.17 15.51
CA GLY A 109 -0.68 13.03 15.87
C GLY A 109 0.39 13.30 14.79
N GLN A 110 0.18 12.96 13.52
CA GLN A 110 1.00 13.53 12.44
C GLN A 110 0.10 14.39 11.53
N LYS A 111 -0.13 15.64 11.95
CA LYS A 111 -0.64 16.68 11.05
C LYS A 111 0.35 16.79 9.88
N SER A 112 -0.08 16.46 8.66
CA SER A 112 0.65 16.89 7.48
C SER A 112 0.60 18.43 7.48
N GLY A 113 1.78 19.05 7.60
CA GLY A 113 1.96 20.51 7.64
C GLY A 113 1.66 21.20 6.31
N LYS A 114 0.45 21.01 5.76
CA LYS A 114 -0.07 21.78 4.62
C LYS A 114 -1.16 22.78 4.99
N ASP A 115 -1.71 22.72 6.20
CA ASP A 115 -2.87 23.53 6.60
C ASP A 115 -2.57 24.61 7.66
N GLN A 116 -1.29 24.90 7.92
CA GLN A 116 -0.91 26.02 8.81
C GLN A 116 -0.68 27.35 8.07
N ARG A 117 -0.62 27.36 6.73
CA ARG A 117 -0.30 28.58 5.97
C ARG A 117 -1.50 29.50 5.71
N GLU A 118 -2.72 29.03 5.97
CA GLU A 118 -3.95 29.77 5.60
C GLU A 118 -4.72 30.41 6.77
N ARG A 119 -4.19 30.37 8.00
CA ARG A 119 -4.82 31.03 9.17
C ARG A 119 -3.96 32.08 9.86
N LEU A 120 -2.92 32.60 9.17
CA LEU A 120 -2.05 33.65 9.70
C LEU A 120 -1.88 34.85 8.75
N PHE A 121 -2.92 35.21 7.99
CA PHE A 121 -2.91 36.41 7.11
C PHE A 121 -4.06 37.40 7.34
N HIS A 122 -4.83 37.28 8.43
CA HIS A 122 -5.92 38.22 8.76
C HIS A 122 -5.78 38.94 10.11
N SER A 123 -4.59 38.93 10.73
CA SER A 123 -4.39 39.68 11.98
C SER A 123 -2.99 40.27 12.08
N ARG A 124 -2.75 41.36 11.33
CA ARG A 124 -1.82 42.43 11.73
C ARG A 124 -2.08 43.66 10.86
N GLY A 125 -2.53 44.72 11.53
CA GLY A 125 -2.98 45.96 10.93
C GLY A 125 -1.91 46.63 10.06
N ARG A 126 -2.36 47.13 8.91
CA ARG A 126 -1.65 48.18 8.18
C ARG A 126 -1.95 49.50 8.89
N ASN A 127 -1.02 49.96 9.73
CA ASN A 127 -1.02 51.32 10.22
C ASN A 127 0.30 52.00 9.83
N GLY A 128 0.17 53.06 9.04
CA GLY A 128 1.07 54.22 8.95
C GLY A 128 2.49 54.04 8.39
N HIS A 129 2.79 54.68 7.25
CA HIS A 129 3.95 55.57 7.18
C HIS A 129 3.82 56.63 6.07
N ALA A 130 4.25 57.83 6.42
CA ALA A 130 4.08 59.11 5.75
C ALA A 130 4.90 59.31 4.47
N GLN A 131 4.40 60.18 3.57
CA GLN A 131 5.24 60.95 2.65
C GLN A 131 4.82 62.43 2.71
N LEU A 132 5.74 63.24 3.24
CA LEU A 132 5.74 64.69 3.20
C LEU A 132 5.84 65.16 1.74
N SER A 133 4.85 65.92 1.27
CA SER A 133 4.97 66.70 0.04
C SER A 133 5.40 68.13 0.41
N ARG A 134 6.68 68.43 0.15
CA ARG A 134 7.16 69.81 0.00
C ARG A 134 6.80 70.28 -1.42
N SER A 135 6.11 71.41 -1.54
CA SER A 135 6.26 72.38 -2.64
C SER A 135 5.41 73.63 -2.37
N ARG A 136 6.08 74.76 -2.13
CA ARG A 136 5.66 76.10 -2.53
C ARG A 136 6.91 76.89 -2.89
#